data_AF-A0A1Y3BGF4-F1
#
_entry.id   AF-A0A1Y3BGF4-F1
#
_cell.length_a   1.000
_cell.length_b   1.000
_cell.length_c   1.000
_cell.angle_alpha   90.00
_cell.angle_beta   90.00
_cell.angle_gamma   90.00
#
_symmetry.space_group_name_H-M   'P 1'
#
loop_
_entity.id
_entity.type
_entity.pdbx_description
1 polymer ?
#
loop_
_entity_poly.entity_id
_entity_poly.type
_entity_poly.pdbx_seq_one_letter_code
_entity_poly.pdbx_strand_id
1 'polypeptide(L)'
;MVCALYTQGVTFVDPEKLRGPNLSQIQFNNWGSKICMLCQDENFAQTGVCIRCDAGFCKTTFHVTCAQSQGLLTELRHMDTEELLDPFIAYCRLHSDRQMAKKKRRNYLTLLARHRFLSKQQQQQQKNFNSSIIRIEDTITNHRTLNKLLIQKEKFRKNFQSIGNSNNGKH
;
A
#
# COMPACT_ATOMS: atom_id res chain seq x y z
N MET A 1 3.50 1.20 -2.87
CA MET A 1 4.27 2.32 -3.44
C MET A 1 5.53 2.64 -2.64
N VAL A 2 5.45 2.98 -1.35
CA VAL A 2 6.62 3.41 -0.56
C VAL A 2 7.82 2.44 -0.59
N CYS A 3 7.61 1.12 -0.55
CA CYS A 3 8.70 0.16 -0.62
C CYS A 3 9.55 0.29 -1.89
N ALA A 4 8.91 0.61 -3.02
CA ALA A 4 9.59 0.74 -4.31
C ALA A 4 10.51 1.96 -4.36
N LEU A 5 10.21 3.02 -3.61
CA LEU A 5 11.03 4.24 -3.59
C LEU A 5 12.33 4.08 -2.79
N TYR A 6 12.31 3.25 -1.74
CA TYR A 6 13.45 3.12 -0.82
C TYR A 6 14.24 1.83 -1.02
N THR A 7 13.77 0.90 -1.88
CA THR A 7 14.46 -0.37 -2.12
C THR A 7 15.35 -0.22 -3.34
N GLN A 8 16.66 -0.36 -3.13
CA GLN A 8 17.63 -0.34 -4.22
C GLN A 8 17.35 -1.43 -5.26
N GLY A 9 17.44 -1.07 -6.55
CA GLY A 9 17.17 -1.98 -7.67
C GLY A 9 15.69 -2.13 -8.01
N VAL A 10 14.79 -1.34 -7.40
CA VAL A 10 13.43 -1.20 -7.93
C VAL A 10 13.41 -0.08 -8.96
N THR A 11 12.82 -0.36 -10.12
CA THR A 11 12.58 0.64 -11.17
C THR A 11 11.08 0.83 -11.38
N PHE A 12 10.69 1.82 -12.17
CA PHE A 12 9.29 2.08 -12.53
C PHE A 12 9.13 2.02 -14.03
N VAL A 13 8.01 1.46 -14.49
CA VAL A 13 7.63 1.47 -15.91
C VAL A 13 7.38 2.90 -16.40
N ASP A 14 6.76 3.73 -15.57
CA ASP A 14 6.61 5.17 -15.80
C ASP A 14 7.24 5.91 -14.59
N PRO A 15 8.52 6.33 -14.69
CA PRO A 15 9.26 6.99 -13.62
C PRO A 15 8.68 8.35 -13.22
N GLU A 16 8.20 9.15 -14.17
CA GLU A 16 7.65 10.48 -13.88
C GLU A 16 6.39 10.39 -13.01
N LYS A 17 5.55 9.38 -13.26
CA LYS A 17 4.31 9.16 -12.49
C LYS A 17 4.47 8.17 -11.33
N LEU A 18 5.67 7.60 -11.14
CA LEU A 18 5.95 6.54 -10.18
C LEU A 18 4.94 5.37 -10.30
N ARG A 19 4.68 4.90 -11.53
CA ARG A 19 3.72 3.81 -11.80
C ARG A 19 4.42 2.55 -12.26
N GLY A 20 3.82 1.42 -11.90
CA GLY A 20 4.31 0.09 -12.29
C GLY A 20 5.70 -0.19 -11.72
N PRO A 21 5.84 -0.39 -10.40
CA PRO A 21 7.13 -0.81 -9.83
C PRO A 21 7.55 -2.14 -10.44
N ASN A 22 8.75 -2.17 -11.01
CA ASN A 22 9.38 -3.34 -11.58
C ASN A 22 10.45 -3.89 -10.61
N LEU A 23 10.30 -5.16 -10.24
CA LEU A 23 11.13 -5.85 -9.26
C LEU A 23 12.17 -6.78 -9.92
N SER A 24 12.22 -6.85 -11.26
CA SER A 24 13.05 -7.83 -11.98
C SER A 24 14.55 -7.69 -11.69
N GLN A 25 14.99 -6.50 -11.27
CA GLN A 25 16.38 -6.21 -10.94
C GLN A 25 16.73 -6.54 -9.48
N ILE A 26 15.74 -6.88 -8.63
CA ILE A 26 16.02 -7.36 -7.27
C ILE A 26 16.51 -8.81 -7.34
N GLN A 27 17.74 -9.03 -6.91
CA GLN A 27 18.31 -10.38 -6.78
C GLN A 27 17.47 -11.24 -5.83
N PHE A 28 17.23 -12.49 -6.21
CA PHE A 28 16.42 -13.42 -5.41
C PHE A 28 16.95 -13.58 -3.97
N ASN A 29 18.26 -13.58 -3.81
CA ASN A 29 18.92 -13.67 -2.51
C ASN A 29 18.68 -12.46 -1.58
N ASN A 30 18.07 -11.37 -2.06
CA ASN A 30 17.69 -10.24 -1.20
C ASN A 30 16.36 -10.48 -0.47
N TRP A 31 15.55 -11.44 -0.92
CA TRP A 31 14.27 -11.76 -0.31
C TRP A 31 14.50 -12.62 0.93
N GLY A 32 14.15 -12.09 2.09
CA GLY A 32 14.24 -12.77 3.38
C GLY A 32 15.65 -13.01 3.93
N SER A 33 16.71 -12.54 3.26
CA SER A 33 18.09 -12.74 3.70
C SER A 33 18.53 -11.87 4.88
N LYS A 34 17.75 -10.85 5.22
CA LYS A 34 18.03 -9.89 6.29
C LYS A 34 16.87 -9.86 7.28
N ILE A 35 17.21 -9.75 8.56
CA ILE A 35 16.24 -9.64 9.65
C ILE A 35 15.84 -8.17 9.81
N CYS A 36 14.54 -7.89 9.82
CA CYS A 36 14.00 -6.59 10.16
C CYS A 36 14.02 -6.39 11.68
N MET A 37 14.81 -5.43 12.16
CA MET A 37 14.95 -5.11 13.59
C MET A 37 13.76 -4.32 14.17
N LEU A 38 12.72 -4.09 13.36
CA LEU A 38 11.56 -3.25 13.71
C LEU A 38 10.23 -3.99 13.61
N CYS A 39 10.21 -5.24 13.14
CA CYS A 39 9.00 -6.05 13.14
C CYS A 39 8.53 -6.31 14.56
N GLN A 40 7.20 -6.28 14.77
CA GLN A 40 6.60 -6.67 16.04
C GLN A 40 6.50 -8.19 16.18
N ASP A 41 6.30 -8.87 15.06
CA ASP A 41 6.20 -10.32 14.98
C ASP A 41 7.45 -10.86 14.28
N GLU A 42 8.19 -11.70 15.01
CA GLU A 42 9.46 -12.28 14.56
C GLU A 42 9.29 -13.16 13.33
N ASN A 43 8.12 -13.79 13.15
CA ASN A 43 7.83 -14.60 11.97
C ASN A 43 7.87 -13.79 10.67
N PHE A 44 7.55 -12.49 10.76
CA PHE A 44 7.62 -11.59 9.61
C PHE A 44 8.97 -10.90 9.48
N ALA A 45 9.86 -11.00 10.46
CA ALA A 45 11.13 -10.26 10.47
C ALA A 45 12.06 -10.65 9.31
N GLN A 46 12.01 -11.90 8.83
CA GLN A 46 12.78 -12.40 7.68
C GLN A 46 11.95 -12.54 6.40
N THR A 47 10.84 -11.80 6.27
CA THR A 47 10.04 -11.81 5.03
C THR A 47 10.37 -10.63 4.13
N GLY A 48 10.02 -10.69 2.84
CA GLY A 48 10.17 -9.54 1.94
C GLY A 48 11.63 -9.06 1.77
N VAL A 49 11.81 -7.79 1.37
CA VAL A 49 13.13 -7.18 1.20
C VAL A 49 13.36 -6.13 2.29
N CYS A 50 14.48 -6.23 3.00
CA CYS A 50 14.91 -5.22 3.96
C CYS A 50 15.89 -4.23 3.33
N ILE A 51 15.77 -2.96 3.73
CA ILE A 51 16.75 -1.91 3.46
C ILE A 51 17.69 -1.78 4.66
N ARG A 52 18.86 -1.16 4.45
CA ARG A 52 19.86 -0.92 5.50
C ARG A 52 19.83 0.55 5.91
N CYS A 53 20.23 0.85 7.14
CA CYS A 53 20.53 2.21 7.54
C CYS A 53 21.65 2.82 6.67
N ASP A 54 21.47 4.06 6.22
CA ASP A 54 22.43 4.77 5.38
C ASP A 54 23.59 5.43 6.15
N ALA A 55 23.57 5.36 7.48
CA ALA A 55 24.71 5.81 8.29
C ALA A 55 25.91 4.88 8.05
N GLY A 56 27.09 5.48 7.89
CA GLY A 56 28.35 4.77 7.63
C GLY A 56 28.55 3.58 8.58
N PHE A 57 28.88 2.42 8.01
CA PHE A 57 29.13 1.15 8.71
C PHE A 57 27.97 0.57 9.54
N CYS A 58 26.80 1.23 9.59
CA CYS A 58 25.64 0.68 10.29
C CYS A 58 25.11 -0.55 9.56
N LYS A 59 24.90 -1.65 10.31
CA LYS A 59 24.34 -2.91 9.78
C LYS A 59 22.87 -3.10 10.09
N THR A 60 22.22 -2.14 10.75
CA THR A 60 20.80 -2.25 11.10
C THR A 60 19.96 -2.30 9.83
N THR A 61 19.09 -3.31 9.75
CA THR A 61 18.18 -3.54 8.62
C THR A 61 16.74 -3.51 9.08
N PHE A 62 15.86 -3.10 8.17
CA PHE A 62 14.42 -3.03 8.42
C PHE A 62 13.63 -3.01 7.12
N HIS A 63 12.36 -3.42 7.17
CA HIS A 63 11.43 -3.16 6.08
C HIS A 63 11.16 -1.67 5.97
N VAL A 64 10.93 -1.22 4.74
CA VAL A 64 10.54 0.17 4.45
C VAL A 64 9.28 0.57 5.22
N THR A 65 8.27 -0.31 5.27
CA THR A 65 7.01 -0.06 6.00
C THR A 65 7.21 -0.01 7.51
N CYS A 66 8.08 -0.86 8.07
CA CYS A 66 8.43 -0.81 9.48
C CYS A 66 9.15 0.50 9.82
N ALA A 67 10.12 0.92 9.01
CA ALA A 67 10.78 2.22 9.17
C ALA A 67 9.81 3.40 9.03
N GLN A 68 8.88 3.35 8.07
CA GLN A 68 7.84 4.37 7.91
C GLN A 68 6.99 4.51 9.18
N SER A 69 6.57 3.38 9.77
CA SER A 69 5.79 3.37 11.01
C SER A 69 6.52 3.98 12.21
N GLN A 70 7.86 3.91 12.19
CA GLN A 70 8.73 4.46 13.22
C GLN A 70 9.23 5.88 12.89
N GLY A 71 8.89 6.43 11.73
CA GLY A 71 9.29 7.77 11.30
C GLY A 71 10.74 7.88 10.84
N LEU A 72 11.34 6.78 10.36
CA LEU A 72 12.78 6.65 10.08
C LEU A 72 13.18 6.93 8.62
N LEU A 73 12.20 7.10 7.74
CA LEU A 73 12.42 7.42 6.32
C LEU A 73 12.58 8.93 6.11
N THR A 74 13.50 9.32 5.23
CA THR A 74 13.78 10.72 4.88
C THR A 74 13.90 10.87 3.37
N GLU A 75 13.24 11.89 2.85
CA GLU A 75 13.38 12.35 1.48
C GLU A 75 14.27 13.60 1.48
N LEU A 76 15.39 13.53 0.77
CA LEU A 76 16.26 14.67 0.53
C LEU A 76 15.68 15.45 -0.65
N ARG A 77 14.98 16.55 -0.37
CA ARG A 77 14.53 17.44 -1.43
C ARG A 77 15.73 18.21 -1.98
N HIS A 78 16.00 18.01 -3.27
CA HIS A 78 16.93 18.75 -4.13
C HIS A 78 18.01 19.52 -3.37
N MET A 79 19.12 18.83 -3.07
CA MET A 79 20.37 19.58 -3.03
C MET A 79 20.63 19.98 -4.48
N ASP A 80 20.77 21.28 -4.75
CA ASP A 80 21.08 21.85 -6.08
C ASP A 80 22.51 21.48 -6.55
N THR A 81 22.98 20.30 -6.16
CA THR A 81 24.28 19.74 -6.50
C THR A 81 24.00 18.66 -7.53
N GLU A 82 24.58 18.78 -8.71
CA GLU A 82 24.51 17.80 -9.81
C GLU A 82 25.09 16.41 -9.44
N GLU A 83 25.42 16.16 -8.17
CA GLU A 83 25.83 14.85 -7.67
C GLU A 83 24.62 13.94 -7.49
N LEU A 84 24.68 12.82 -8.21
CA LEU A 84 23.76 11.68 -8.25
C LEU A 84 23.59 10.99 -6.87
N LEU A 85 23.03 11.69 -5.89
CA LEU A 85 22.65 11.10 -4.60
C LEU A 85 21.20 10.59 -4.67
N ASP A 86 20.96 9.39 -4.12
CA ASP A 86 19.61 8.85 -3.98
C ASP A 86 18.80 9.75 -3.03
N PRO A 87 17.67 10.34 -3.49
CA PRO A 87 16.87 11.21 -2.65
C PRO A 87 16.15 10.47 -1.51
N PHE A 88 16.07 9.13 -1.54
CA PHE A 88 15.33 8.34 -0.57
C PHE A 88 16.25 7.58 0.39
N ILE A 89 16.47 8.13 1.58
CA ILE A 89 17.36 7.55 2.59
C ILE A 89 16.61 7.16 3.88
N ALA A 90 17.18 6.22 4.63
CA ALA A 90 16.63 5.77 5.90
C ALA A 90 17.71 5.63 6.99
N TYR A 91 17.39 6.15 8.18
CA TYR A 91 18.28 6.05 9.34
C TYR A 91 17.64 5.25 10.46
N CYS A 92 18.39 4.37 11.11
CA CYS A 92 17.90 3.63 12.27
C CYS A 92 17.64 4.59 13.47
N ARG A 93 17.02 4.08 14.54
CA ARG A 93 16.69 4.88 15.73
C ARG A 93 17.88 5.60 16.36
N LEU A 94 19.09 5.05 16.22
CA LEU A 94 20.32 5.63 16.75
C LEU A 94 20.82 6.82 15.90
N HIS A 95 20.60 6.77 14.59
CA HIS A 95 21.13 7.75 13.63
C HIS A 95 20.07 8.74 13.13
N SER A 96 18.79 8.48 13.37
CA SER A 96 17.72 9.41 13.03
C SER A 96 17.62 10.54 14.05
N ASP A 97 17.31 11.77 13.61
CA ASP A 97 16.89 12.84 14.51
C ASP A 97 15.63 12.43 15.29
N ARG A 98 15.75 12.38 16.62
CA ARG A 98 14.70 11.86 17.51
C ARG A 98 13.41 12.69 17.45
N GLN A 99 13.50 14.01 17.27
CA GLN A 99 12.32 14.88 17.24
C GLN A 99 11.59 14.77 15.90
N MET A 100 12.33 14.76 14.80
CA MET A 100 11.81 14.54 13.46
C MET A 100 11.17 13.15 13.34
N ALA A 101 11.84 12.10 13.83
CA ALA A 101 11.30 10.74 13.82
C ALA A 101 9.97 10.66 14.60
N LYS A 102 9.89 11.27 15.78
CA LYS A 102 8.63 11.37 16.55
C LYS A 102 7.54 12.11 15.79
N LYS A 103 7.85 13.21 15.12
CA LYS A 103 6.88 13.97 14.30
C LYS A 103 6.37 13.11 13.13
N LYS A 104 7.27 12.48 12.38
CA LYS A 104 6.93 11.59 11.25
C LYS A 104 6.08 10.40 11.71
N ARG A 105 6.41 9.78 12.85
CA ARG A 105 5.61 8.70 13.45
C ARG A 105 4.20 9.16 13.83
N ARG A 106 4.04 10.35 14.43
CA ARG A 106 2.71 10.91 14.72
C ARG A 106 1.90 11.12 13.44
N ASN A 107 2.51 11.69 12.41
CA ASN A 107 1.85 11.91 11.12
C ASN A 107 1.39 10.58 10.49
N TYR A 108 2.22 9.54 10.55
CA TYR A 108 1.87 8.20 10.08
C TYR A 108 0.64 7.63 10.83
N LEU A 109 0.61 7.74 12.16
CA LEU A 109 -0.53 7.27 12.95
C LEU A 109 -1.82 8.04 12.64
N THR A 110 -1.73 9.36 12.46
CA THR A 110 -2.87 10.19 12.03
C THR A 110 -3.39 9.77 10.67
N LEU A 111 -2.50 9.50 9.70
CA LEU A 111 -2.86 9.01 8.37
C LEU A 111 -3.59 7.65 8.45
N LEU A 112 -3.07 6.72 9.24
CA LEU A 112 -3.72 5.41 9.45
C LEU A 112 -5.10 5.54 10.09
N ALA A 113 -5.25 6.42 11.09
CA ALA A 113 -6.54 6.68 11.73
C ALA A 113 -7.56 7.24 10.72
N ARG A 114 -7.13 8.19 9.88
CA ARG A 114 -7.96 8.75 8.80
C ARG A 114 -8.37 7.68 7.80
N HIS A 115 -7.44 6.84 7.34
CA HIS A 115 -7.75 5.77 6.40
C HIS A 115 -8.79 4.81 6.98
N ARG A 116 -8.62 4.37 8.23
CA ARG A 116 -9.58 3.49 8.92
C ARG A 116 -10.97 4.12 9.04
N PHE A 117 -11.03 5.42 9.34
CA PHE A 117 -12.29 6.16 9.41
C PHE A 117 -13.02 6.17 8.06
N LEU A 118 -12.30 6.55 6.99
CA LEU A 118 -12.87 6.60 5.64
C LEU A 118 -13.35 5.22 5.15
N SER A 119 -12.58 4.16 5.40
CA SER A 119 -13.00 2.79 5.06
C SER A 119 -14.28 2.38 5.79
N LYS A 120 -14.42 2.72 7.08
CA LYS A 120 -15.65 2.44 7.84
C LYS A 120 -16.84 3.25 7.31
N GLN A 121 -16.64 4.52 6.96
CA GLN A 121 -17.69 5.36 6.39
C GLN A 121 -18.18 4.80 5.06
N GLN A 122 -17.27 4.37 4.18
CA GLN A 122 -17.62 3.75 2.90
C GLN A 122 -18.41 2.44 3.10
N GLN A 123 -18.00 1.60 4.04
CA GLN A 123 -18.73 0.37 4.37
C GLN A 123 -20.13 0.66 4.94
N GLN A 124 -20.29 1.67 5.78
CA GLN A 124 -21.60 2.09 6.29
C GLN A 124 -22.50 2.63 5.19
N GLN A 125 -21.97 3.45 4.28
CA GLN A 125 -22.72 3.94 3.12
C GLN A 125 -23.18 2.78 2.22
N GLN A 126 -22.31 1.80 1.96
CA GLN A 126 -22.69 0.61 1.20
C GLN A 126 -23.76 -0.22 1.91
N LYS A 127 -23.65 -0.41 3.24
CA LYS A 127 -24.66 -1.11 4.04
C LYS A 127 -26.00 -0.38 4.02
N ASN A 128 -26.00 0.95 4.16
CA ASN A 128 -27.21 1.77 4.11
C ASN A 128 -27.86 1.68 2.72
N PHE A 129 -27.06 1.80 1.64
CA PHE A 129 -27.55 1.64 0.27
C PHE A 129 -28.17 0.25 0.05
N ASN A 130 -27.47 -0.82 0.45
CA ASN A 130 -27.98 -2.19 0.32
C ASN A 130 -29.26 -2.40 1.14
N SER A 131 -29.35 -1.84 2.35
CA SER A 131 -30.56 -1.90 3.17
C SER A 131 -31.73 -1.16 2.51
N SER A 132 -31.50 0.00 1.90
CA SER A 132 -32.53 0.72 1.13
C SER A 132 -33.00 -0.08 -0.08
N ILE A 133 -32.10 -0.76 -0.79
CA ILE A 133 -32.47 -1.65 -1.91
C ILE A 133 -33.34 -2.81 -1.42
N ILE A 134 -32.97 -3.47 -0.32
CA ILE A 134 -33.76 -4.57 0.27
C ILE A 134 -35.17 -4.08 0.63
N ARG A 135 -35.28 -2.93 1.32
CA ARG A 135 -36.58 -2.33 1.65
C ARG A 135 -37.45 -2.05 0.43
N ILE A 136 -36.85 -1.58 -0.68
CA ILE A 136 -37.58 -1.36 -1.92
C ILE A 136 -38.08 -2.69 -2.49
N GLU A 137 -37.25 -3.74 -2.50
CA GLU A 137 -37.65 -5.07 -2.99
C GLU A 137 -38.80 -5.66 -2.17
N ASP A 138 -38.79 -5.50 -0.85
CA ASP A 138 -39.86 -5.96 0.05
C ASP A 138 -41.22 -5.28 -0.22
N THR A 139 -41.21 -4.06 -0.78
CA THR A 139 -42.46 -3.37 -1.18
C THR A 139 -43.07 -3.90 -2.48
N ILE A 140 -42.35 -4.73 -3.24
CA ILE A 140 -42.82 -5.29 -4.51
C ILE A 140 -43.67 -6.52 -4.24
N THR A 141 -44.99 -6.32 -4.16
CA THR A 141 -45.96 -7.41 -3.94
C THR A 141 -46.21 -8.27 -5.19
N ASN A 142 -45.91 -7.74 -6.38
CA ASN A 142 -46.09 -8.48 -7.63
C ASN A 142 -44.91 -9.43 -7.90
N HIS A 143 -45.17 -10.73 -7.74
CA HIS A 143 -44.17 -11.79 -7.91
C HIS A 143 -43.53 -11.82 -9.31
N ARG A 144 -44.28 -11.46 -10.36
CA ARG A 144 -43.76 -11.40 -11.74
C ARG A 144 -42.76 -10.25 -11.92
N THR A 145 -42.99 -9.13 -11.25
CA THR A 145 -42.08 -7.97 -11.26
C THR A 145 -40.80 -8.29 -10.49
N LEU A 146 -40.91 -8.93 -9.33
CA LEU A 146 -39.76 -9.34 -8.53
C LEU A 146 -38.85 -10.33 -9.29
N ASN A 147 -39.44 -11.35 -9.92
CA ASN A 147 -38.67 -12.31 -10.73
C ASN A 147 -37.95 -11.66 -11.93
N LYS A 148 -38.58 -10.69 -12.59
CA LYS A 148 -37.93 -9.93 -13.67
C LYS A 148 -36.71 -9.16 -13.17
N LEU A 149 -36.82 -8.48 -12.02
CA LEU A 149 -35.71 -7.74 -11.42
C LEU A 149 -34.53 -8.65 -11.04
N LEU A 150 -34.81 -9.82 -10.46
CA LEU A 150 -33.78 -10.83 -10.14
C LEU A 150 -33.03 -11.30 -11.38
N ILE A 151 -33.75 -11.68 -12.44
CA ILE A 151 -33.15 -12.10 -13.71
C ILE A 151 -32.30 -10.97 -14.32
N GLN A 152 -32.77 -9.73 -14.24
CA GLN A 152 -32.08 -8.57 -14.80
C GLN A 152 -30.78 -8.26 -14.02
N LYS A 153 -30.80 -8.36 -12.68
CA LYS A 153 -29.59 -8.28 -11.84
C LYS A 153 -28.58 -9.37 -12.19
N GLU A 154 -29.03 -10.61 -12.39
CA GLU A 154 -28.14 -11.72 -12.70
C GLU A 154 -27.50 -11.57 -14.09
N LYS A 155 -28.27 -11.13 -15.10
CA LYS A 155 -27.75 -10.79 -16.42
C LYS A 155 -26.72 -9.67 -16.36
N PHE A 156 -27.00 -8.62 -15.60
CA PHE A 156 -26.05 -7.51 -15.42
C PHE A 156 -24.76 -7.98 -14.75
N ARG A 157 -24.84 -8.82 -13.70
CA ARG A 157 -23.67 -9.40 -13.03
C ARG A 157 -22.81 -10.25 -13.97
N LYS A 158 -23.44 -11.11 -14.79
CA LYS A 158 -22.74 -11.95 -15.78
C LYS A 158 -22.05 -11.09 -16.85
N ASN A 159 -22.70 -10.05 -17.35
CA ASN A 159 -22.11 -9.11 -18.30
C ASN A 159 -20.94 -8.31 -17.71
N PHE A 160 -21.02 -7.92 -16.44
CA PHE A 160 -19.91 -7.21 -15.80
C PHE A 160 -18.68 -8.11 -15.59
N GLN A 161 -18.90 -9.39 -15.25
CA GLN A 161 -17.82 -10.38 -15.10
C GLN A 161 -17.14 -10.73 -16.44
N SER A 162 -17.90 -10.78 -17.54
CA SER A 162 -17.31 -11.01 -18.87
C SER A 162 -16.47 -9.81 -19.35
N ILE A 163 -16.88 -8.58 -19.02
CA ILE A 163 -16.08 -7.36 -19.29
C ILE A 163 -14.78 -7.36 -18.47
N GLY A 164 -14.84 -7.74 -17.19
CA GLY A 164 -13.65 -7.83 -16.32
C GLY A 164 -12.63 -8.87 -16.78
N ASN A 165 -13.09 -10.01 -17.32
CA ASN A 165 -12.20 -11.06 -17.84
C ASN A 165 -11.61 -10.74 -19.22
N SER A 166 -12.30 -9.97 -20.07
CA SER A 166 -11.73 -9.52 -21.37
C SER A 166 -10.54 -8.56 -21.22
N ASN A 167 -10.39 -7.89 -20.08
CA ASN A 167 -9.29 -6.97 -19.82
C ASN A 167 -8.05 -7.63 -19.18
N ASN A 168 -8.14 -8.90 -18.74
CA ASN A 168 -7.00 -9.66 -18.20
C ASN A 168 -6.34 -10.60 -19.22
N GLY A 169 -6.77 -10.56 -20.48
CA GLY A 169 -6.24 -11.38 -21.59
C GLY A 169 -5.31 -10.65 -22.56
N LYS A 170 -4.92 -9.41 -22.25
CA LYS A 170 -3.93 -8.65 -23.03
C LYS A 170 -2.90 -8.05 -22.09
N HIS A 171 -1.91 -8.86 -21.69
CA HIS A 171 -0.52 -8.47 -21.46
C HIS A 171 0.31 -9.72 -21.24
#